data_AF-A0A532BXD3-F1
#
_entry.id   AF-A0A532BXD3-F1
#
_cell.length_a   1.000
_cell.length_b   1.000
_cell.length_c   1.000
_cell.angle_alpha   90.00
_cell.angle_beta   90.00
_cell.angle_gamma   90.00
#
_symmetry.space_group_name_H-M   'P 1'
#
loop_
_entity.id
_entity.type
_entity.pdbx_description
1 polymer ?
#
loop_
_entity_poly.entity_id
_entity_poly.type
_entity_poly.pdbx_seq_one_letter_code
_entity_poly.pdbx_strand_id
1 'polypeptide(L)'
;MTTTTGTAKDPKQYPALRNLQFSPIKEGEEQYMVLWDPTGLSKEKLVLPLNYFFIIQHFDGEHSLAEIGALYLKRFGEFLVPSKMDQLVSDLNEKLFLEGQRAEDARRLARETYRQSPLRRAAFAGRGYEADGTKLKKQIDGFFTSKEGPDFKPSEHAGKKIKGLVAPTYDLKQAGSIYAWAYKELQDAEQPDLFVIIGTASAGLDDVFAVTDKDFETPLGIVSADQPILSQLKAKLPAFFEDDLCHQAEQAIEFQLPFLQDIVGTKKPFTIVPILSSFSAASLADPTVRHSVDQCLTGLREILTQSGRAYCVIAAGEQSCSDDPPRF
;
A
#
# COMPACT_ATOMS: atom_id res chain seq x y z
N MET A 1 -13.72 -24.90 -7.66
CA MET A 1 -13.39 -24.57 -9.05
C MET A 1 -14.60 -24.90 -9.92
N THR A 2 -15.49 -23.94 -10.11
CA THR A 2 -16.53 -23.96 -11.14
C THR A 2 -16.12 -22.90 -12.16
N THR A 3 -15.45 -23.33 -13.22
CA THR A 3 -15.17 -22.52 -14.39
C THR A 3 -16.47 -22.28 -15.14
N THR A 4 -17.10 -21.14 -14.87
CA THR A 4 -18.17 -20.61 -15.72
C THR A 4 -17.51 -20.14 -17.01
N THR A 5 -17.66 -20.93 -18.08
CA THR A 5 -17.26 -20.60 -19.44
C THR A 5 -18.21 -19.53 -20.01
N GLY A 6 -18.08 -18.29 -19.51
CA GLY A 6 -18.54 -17.12 -20.25
C GLY A 6 -17.52 -16.82 -21.34
N THR A 7 -17.96 -16.70 -22.59
CA THR A 7 -17.12 -16.11 -23.65
C THR A 7 -16.65 -14.74 -23.18
N ALA A 8 -15.34 -14.54 -23.05
CA ALA A 8 -14.77 -13.26 -22.67
C ALA A 8 -15.30 -12.17 -23.63
N LYS A 9 -15.98 -11.17 -23.06
CA LYS A 9 -16.50 -10.03 -23.81
C LYS A 9 -15.33 -9.22 -24.38
N ASP A 10 -15.49 -8.64 -25.57
CA ASP A 10 -14.44 -7.81 -26.18
C ASP A 10 -14.15 -6.60 -25.28
N PRO A 11 -12.94 -6.45 -24.70
CA PRO A 11 -12.61 -5.34 -23.80
C PRO A 11 -12.74 -3.96 -24.45
N LYS A 12 -12.72 -3.89 -25.79
CA LYS A 12 -12.98 -2.65 -26.53
C LYS A 12 -14.44 -2.23 -26.50
N GLN A 13 -15.35 -3.20 -26.39
CA GLN A 13 -16.79 -2.95 -26.31
C GLN A 13 -17.29 -2.97 -24.87
N TYR A 14 -16.62 -3.71 -23.99
CA TYR A 14 -16.94 -3.90 -22.58
C TYR A 14 -15.71 -3.58 -21.72
N PRO A 15 -15.33 -2.30 -21.60
CA PRO A 15 -14.15 -1.91 -20.83
C PRO A 15 -14.37 -2.17 -19.34
N ALA A 16 -13.31 -2.59 -18.65
CA ALA A 16 -13.27 -2.70 -17.19
C ALA A 16 -12.17 -1.80 -16.64
N LEU A 17 -12.51 -0.90 -15.72
CA LEU A 17 -11.51 -0.14 -14.96
C LEU A 17 -10.76 -1.06 -14.01
N ARG A 18 -9.46 -0.80 -13.86
CA ARG A 18 -8.68 -1.36 -12.76
C ARG A 18 -9.14 -0.77 -11.43
N ASN A 19 -8.67 -1.35 -10.33
CA ASN A 19 -8.84 -0.77 -9.00
C ASN A 19 -8.06 0.54 -8.85
N LEU A 20 -8.70 1.67 -9.19
CA LEU A 20 -8.15 3.02 -9.11
C LEU A 20 -8.69 3.75 -7.89
N GLN A 21 -7.86 4.57 -7.27
CA GLN A 21 -8.31 5.51 -6.25
C GLN A 21 -8.72 6.83 -6.90
N PHE A 22 -9.63 7.55 -6.26
CA PHE A 22 -10.12 8.81 -6.76
C PHE A 22 -10.46 9.81 -5.65
N SER A 23 -10.41 11.10 -5.96
CA SER A 23 -10.74 12.18 -5.04
C SER A 23 -11.26 13.42 -5.79
N PRO A 24 -12.26 14.15 -5.27
CA PRO A 24 -12.72 15.37 -5.91
C PRO A 24 -11.70 16.51 -5.77
N ILE A 25 -11.53 17.30 -6.82
CA ILE A 25 -10.75 18.54 -6.81
C ILE A 25 -11.58 19.70 -7.36
N LYS A 26 -11.21 20.93 -6.98
CA LYS A 26 -11.82 22.15 -7.48
C LYS A 26 -10.78 22.99 -8.22
N GLU A 27 -11.17 23.50 -9.38
CA GLU A 27 -10.40 24.48 -10.14
C GLU A 27 -11.34 25.64 -10.51
N GLY A 28 -11.19 26.77 -9.81
CA GLY A 28 -12.17 27.85 -9.86
C GLY A 28 -13.54 27.42 -9.31
N GLU A 29 -14.59 27.63 -10.12
CA GLU A 29 -15.96 27.19 -9.80
C GLU A 29 -16.27 25.77 -10.27
N GLU A 30 -15.37 25.16 -11.04
CA GLU A 30 -15.58 23.84 -11.62
C GLU A 30 -15.08 22.73 -10.69
N GLN A 31 -15.77 21.59 -10.75
CA GLN A 31 -15.45 20.38 -9.99
C GLN A 31 -14.98 19.28 -10.93
N TYR A 32 -13.89 18.64 -10.54
CA TYR A 32 -13.29 17.53 -11.26
C TYR A 32 -13.08 16.34 -10.33
N MET A 33 -12.87 15.17 -10.91
CA MET A 33 -12.39 13.98 -10.22
C MET A 33 -10.96 13.71 -10.65
N VAL A 34 -10.03 13.58 -9.70
CA VAL A 34 -8.70 13.04 -9.98
C VAL A 34 -8.68 11.56 -9.65
N LEU A 35 -8.16 10.73 -10.56
CA LEU A 35 -7.95 9.30 -10.40
C LEU A 35 -6.46 8.97 -10.51
N TRP A 36 -6.02 7.96 -9.78
CA TRP A 36 -4.66 7.45 -9.86
C TRP A 36 -4.62 5.95 -9.57
N ASP A 37 -3.58 5.30 -10.09
CA ASP A 37 -3.31 3.88 -9.85
C ASP A 37 -2.50 3.70 -8.55
N PRO A 38 -3.08 3.09 -7.50
CA PRO A 38 -2.39 2.90 -6.23
C PRO A 38 -1.25 1.87 -6.32
N THR A 39 -1.22 1.00 -7.34
CA THR A 39 -0.14 0.03 -7.51
C THR A 39 1.11 0.64 -8.15
N GLY A 40 1.00 1.86 -8.70
CA GLY A 40 2.07 2.53 -9.43
C GLY A 40 2.37 1.96 -10.82
N LEU A 41 1.52 1.06 -11.34
CA LEU A 41 1.70 0.51 -12.69
C LEU A 41 1.47 1.60 -13.76
N SER A 42 0.46 2.45 -13.57
CA SER A 42 0.36 3.74 -14.26
C SER A 42 1.01 4.85 -13.41
N LYS A 43 1.80 5.71 -14.07
CA LYS A 43 2.44 6.88 -13.42
C LYS A 43 1.62 8.17 -13.59
N GLU A 44 0.59 8.12 -14.43
CA GLU A 44 -0.23 9.27 -14.77
C GLU A 44 -1.31 9.52 -13.71
N LYS A 45 -1.72 10.78 -13.58
CA LYS A 45 -2.97 11.14 -12.89
C LYS A 45 -4.00 11.53 -13.92
N LEU A 46 -5.20 10.98 -13.79
CA LEU A 46 -6.29 11.27 -14.70
C LEU A 46 -7.22 12.28 -14.04
N VAL A 47 -7.38 13.47 -14.64
CA VAL A 47 -8.34 14.48 -14.19
C VAL A 47 -9.53 14.47 -15.14
N LEU A 48 -10.72 14.20 -14.61
CA LEU A 48 -11.94 14.10 -15.40
C LEU A 48 -13.00 15.09 -14.90
N PRO A 49 -13.72 15.76 -15.81
CA PRO A 49 -14.99 16.39 -15.48
C PRO A 49 -16.00 15.35 -14.97
N LEU A 50 -16.98 15.78 -14.15
CA LEU A 50 -17.93 14.87 -13.51
C LEU A 50 -18.76 14.03 -14.50
N ASN A 51 -19.07 14.55 -15.69
CA ASN A 51 -19.80 13.79 -16.71
C ASN A 51 -18.95 12.66 -17.33
N TYR A 52 -17.62 12.82 -17.43
CA TYR A 52 -16.71 11.74 -17.83
C TYR A 52 -16.47 10.75 -16.70
N PHE A 53 -16.43 11.22 -15.46
CA PHE A 53 -16.37 10.34 -14.30
C PHE A 53 -17.60 9.40 -14.25
N PHE A 54 -18.80 9.92 -14.51
CA PHE A 54 -20.02 9.12 -14.65
C PHE A 54 -19.88 8.00 -15.70
N ILE A 55 -19.25 8.27 -16.84
CA ILE A 55 -19.04 7.27 -17.90
C ILE A 55 -18.17 6.13 -17.38
N ILE A 56 -16.98 6.46 -16.85
CA ILE A 56 -16.00 5.44 -16.48
C ILE A 56 -16.45 4.61 -15.27
N GLN A 57 -17.33 5.13 -14.41
CA GLN A 57 -17.95 4.34 -13.32
C GLN A 57 -18.73 3.11 -13.82
N HIS A 58 -19.11 3.09 -15.11
CA HIS A 58 -19.78 1.96 -15.75
C HIS A 58 -18.83 1.10 -16.58
N PHE A 59 -17.51 1.34 -16.53
CA PHE A 59 -16.52 0.46 -17.12
C PHE A 59 -16.26 -0.69 -16.15
N ASP A 60 -17.19 -1.63 -16.10
CA ASP A 60 -17.18 -2.79 -15.19
C ASP A 60 -16.96 -4.12 -15.91
N GLY A 61 -16.68 -4.08 -17.23
CA GLY A 61 -16.58 -5.27 -18.08
C GLY A 61 -17.94 -5.89 -18.43
N GLU A 62 -19.04 -5.37 -17.89
CA GLU A 62 -20.38 -5.91 -18.09
C GLU A 62 -21.22 -5.04 -19.02
N HIS A 63 -21.14 -3.71 -18.89
CA HIS A 63 -21.82 -2.76 -19.76
C HIS A 63 -21.06 -2.51 -21.07
N SER A 64 -21.79 -2.54 -22.19
CA SER A 64 -21.27 -2.16 -23.49
C SER A 64 -21.18 -0.64 -23.65
N LEU A 65 -20.30 -0.16 -24.54
CA LEU A 65 -20.22 1.26 -24.88
C LEU A 65 -21.56 1.87 -25.33
N ALA A 66 -22.38 1.09 -26.03
CA ALA A 66 -23.71 1.51 -26.47
C ALA A 66 -24.69 1.69 -25.27
N GLU A 67 -24.68 0.75 -24.32
CA GLU A 67 -25.48 0.84 -23.10
C GLU A 67 -25.04 2.03 -22.24
N ILE A 68 -23.73 2.23 -22.07
CA ILE A 68 -23.19 3.37 -21.34
C ILE A 68 -23.58 4.69 -22.02
N GLY A 69 -23.54 4.75 -23.35
CA GLY A 69 -24.03 5.90 -24.11
C GLY A 69 -25.52 6.19 -23.88
N ALA A 70 -26.35 5.14 -23.79
CA ALA A 70 -27.77 5.29 -23.46
C ALA A 70 -28.00 5.78 -22.02
N LEU A 71 -27.21 5.30 -21.05
CA LEU A 71 -27.22 5.78 -19.66
C LEU A 71 -26.81 7.25 -19.58
N TYR A 72 -25.78 7.66 -20.33
CA TYR A 72 -25.33 9.04 -20.42
C TYR A 72 -26.44 9.96 -20.97
N LEU A 73 -27.07 9.56 -22.08
CA LEU A 73 -28.20 10.31 -22.67
C LEU A 73 -29.36 10.45 -21.69
N LYS A 74 -29.72 9.37 -20.98
CA LYS A 74 -30.79 9.40 -19.98
C LYS A 74 -30.47 10.34 -18.81
N ARG A 75 -29.20 10.43 -18.40
CA ARG A 75 -28.76 11.24 -17.26
C ARG A 75 -28.62 12.72 -17.59
N PHE A 76 -28.03 13.04 -18.74
CA PHE A 76 -27.63 14.40 -19.09
C PHE A 76 -28.48 15.04 -20.21
N GLY A 77 -29.33 14.27 -20.90
CA GLY A 77 -30.13 14.76 -22.03
C GLY A 77 -29.32 15.02 -23.31
N GLU A 78 -28.03 14.67 -23.30
CA GLU A 78 -27.10 14.89 -24.40
C GLU A 78 -26.54 13.58 -24.95
N PHE A 79 -26.29 13.53 -26.26
CA PHE A 79 -25.71 12.35 -26.89
C PHE A 79 -24.18 12.37 -26.79
N LEU A 80 -23.61 11.29 -26.27
CA LEU A 80 -22.16 11.09 -26.30
C LEU A 80 -21.75 10.61 -27.70
N VAL A 81 -20.94 11.41 -28.39
CA VAL A 81 -20.44 11.07 -29.73
C VAL A 81 -19.60 9.77 -29.65
N PRO A 82 -19.90 8.72 -30.44
CA PRO A 82 -19.22 7.42 -30.36
C PRO A 82 -17.70 7.54 -30.46
N SER A 83 -17.19 8.38 -31.36
CA SER A 83 -15.74 8.59 -31.51
C SER A 83 -15.07 9.15 -30.25
N LYS A 84 -15.79 9.92 -29.42
CA LYS A 84 -15.26 10.40 -28.12
C LYS A 84 -15.21 9.27 -27.09
N MET A 85 -16.19 8.36 -27.10
CA MET A 85 -16.17 7.17 -26.25
C MET A 85 -15.01 6.25 -26.63
N ASP A 86 -14.85 5.97 -27.93
CA ASP A 86 -13.76 5.13 -28.43
C ASP A 86 -12.38 5.73 -28.08
N GLN A 87 -12.23 7.06 -28.22
CA GLN A 87 -11.00 7.74 -27.83
C GLN A 87 -10.74 7.65 -26.33
N LEU A 88 -11.76 7.84 -25.49
CA LEU A 88 -11.64 7.70 -24.03
C LEU A 88 -11.16 6.29 -23.65
N VAL A 89 -11.77 5.25 -24.23
CA VAL A 89 -11.37 3.85 -23.98
C VAL A 89 -9.92 3.61 -24.43
N SER A 90 -9.55 4.10 -25.63
CA SER A 90 -8.19 3.99 -26.16
C SER A 90 -7.17 4.65 -25.23
N ASP A 91 -7.41 5.89 -24.81
CA ASP A 91 -6.50 6.66 -23.95
C ASP A 91 -6.33 6.00 -22.58
N LEU A 92 -7.42 5.49 -21.99
CA LEU A 92 -7.37 4.81 -20.70
C LEU A 92 -6.63 3.48 -20.79
N ASN A 93 -6.83 2.71 -21.86
CA ASN A 93 -6.07 1.49 -22.11
C ASN A 93 -4.57 1.80 -22.29
N GLU A 94 -4.24 2.80 -23.11
CA GLU A 94 -2.85 3.21 -23.36
C GLU A 94 -2.11 3.59 -22.07
N LYS A 95 -2.82 4.29 -21.18
CA LYS A 95 -2.35 4.73 -19.85
C LYS A 95 -2.49 3.68 -18.76
N LEU A 96 -2.85 2.43 -19.10
CA LEU A 96 -2.95 1.29 -18.19
C LEU A 96 -4.00 1.46 -17.08
N PHE A 97 -5.08 2.19 -17.34
CA PHE A 97 -6.20 2.36 -16.40
C PHE A 97 -7.29 1.30 -16.56
N LEU A 98 -7.30 0.58 -17.69
CA LEU A 98 -8.25 -0.52 -17.95
C LEU A 98 -7.60 -1.89 -17.71
N GLU A 99 -8.39 -2.86 -17.28
CA GLU A 99 -8.01 -4.27 -17.29
C GLU A 99 -7.88 -4.79 -18.73
N GLY A 100 -7.08 -5.83 -18.92
CA GLY A 100 -6.87 -6.50 -20.21
C GLY A 100 -5.39 -6.71 -20.53
N GLN A 101 -5.12 -7.30 -21.70
CA GLN A 101 -3.79 -7.83 -22.07
C GLN A 101 -2.66 -6.81 -21.90
N ARG A 102 -2.90 -5.54 -22.23
CA ARG A 102 -1.88 -4.48 -22.10
C ARG A 102 -1.49 -4.24 -20.64
N ALA A 103 -2.47 -4.19 -19.74
CA ALA A 103 -2.22 -4.04 -18.30
C ALA A 103 -1.58 -5.30 -17.71
N GLU A 104 -1.99 -6.48 -18.15
CA GLU A 104 -1.38 -7.76 -17.74
C GLU A 104 0.09 -7.85 -18.16
N ASP A 105 0.40 -7.51 -19.42
CA ASP A 105 1.77 -7.50 -19.94
C ASP A 105 2.64 -6.48 -19.20
N ALA A 106 2.09 -5.30 -18.91
CA ALA A 106 2.77 -4.28 -18.12
C ALA A 106 3.02 -4.76 -16.68
N ARG A 107 2.03 -5.41 -16.03
CA ARG A 107 2.16 -5.96 -14.68
C ARG A 107 3.20 -7.07 -14.62
N ARG A 108 3.22 -7.96 -15.62
CA ARG A 108 4.23 -9.02 -15.76
C ARG A 108 5.63 -8.43 -15.88
N LEU A 109 5.83 -7.47 -16.79
CA LEU A 109 7.12 -6.81 -16.98
C LEU A 109 7.58 -6.05 -15.72
N ALA A 110 6.65 -5.35 -15.06
CA ALA A 110 6.94 -4.64 -13.80
C ALA A 110 7.36 -5.62 -12.70
N ARG A 111 6.64 -6.74 -12.55
CA ARG A 111 6.94 -7.80 -11.57
C ARG A 111 8.31 -8.43 -11.85
N GLU A 112 8.62 -8.76 -13.11
CA GLU A 112 9.93 -9.29 -13.50
C GLU A 112 11.07 -8.30 -13.19
N THR A 113 10.89 -7.03 -13.56
CA THR A 113 11.86 -5.97 -13.29
C THR A 113 12.08 -5.78 -11.78
N TYR A 114 10.99 -5.76 -11.01
CA TYR A 114 11.06 -5.62 -9.55
C TYR A 114 11.77 -6.82 -8.92
N ARG A 115 11.45 -8.05 -9.34
CA ARG A 115 12.08 -9.28 -8.84
C ARG A 115 13.59 -9.32 -9.09
N GLN A 116 14.07 -8.76 -10.20
CA GLN A 116 15.52 -8.65 -10.51
C GLN A 116 16.25 -7.62 -9.65
N SER A 117 15.55 -6.65 -9.05
CA SER A 117 16.16 -5.68 -8.13
C SER A 117 16.32 -6.29 -6.73
N PRO A 118 17.49 -6.22 -6.08
CA PRO A 118 17.63 -6.60 -4.67
C PRO A 118 17.02 -5.56 -3.72
N LEU A 119 16.69 -4.37 -4.24
CA LEU A 119 16.27 -3.21 -3.47
C LEU A 119 14.83 -2.80 -3.81
N ARG A 120 14.06 -2.52 -2.76
CA ARG A 120 12.86 -1.69 -2.78
C ARG A 120 13.32 -0.24 -2.63
N ARG A 121 13.26 0.53 -3.72
CA ARG A 121 13.66 1.96 -3.80
C ARG A 121 12.82 2.84 -2.90
N ALA A 122 13.35 3.97 -2.42
CA ALA A 122 12.62 4.95 -1.61
C ALA A 122 11.51 5.68 -2.40
N ALA A 123 10.36 5.01 -2.62
CA ALA A 123 9.30 5.48 -3.52
C ALA A 123 8.59 6.75 -3.03
N PHE A 124 8.70 7.09 -1.74
CA PHE A 124 8.02 8.26 -1.16
C PHE A 124 8.97 9.37 -0.72
N ALA A 125 10.28 9.20 -0.92
CA ALA A 125 11.25 10.27 -0.74
C ALA A 125 10.94 11.47 -1.67
N GLY A 126 10.93 12.67 -1.10
CA GLY A 126 10.62 13.92 -1.79
C GLY A 126 9.13 14.25 -1.93
N ARG A 127 8.24 13.32 -1.58
CA ARG A 127 6.78 13.54 -1.61
C ARG A 127 6.13 13.36 -0.24
N GLY A 128 6.29 12.17 0.35
CA GLY A 128 5.73 11.81 1.67
C GLY A 128 6.67 12.23 2.81
N TYR A 129 7.97 12.24 2.56
CA TYR A 129 9.00 12.71 3.48
C TYR A 129 10.19 13.30 2.73
N GLU A 130 11.12 13.95 3.42
CA GLU A 130 12.28 14.62 2.81
C GLU A 130 13.22 13.65 2.07
N ALA A 131 13.63 13.98 0.85
CA ALA A 131 14.54 13.15 0.06
C ALA A 131 16.03 13.26 0.46
N ASP A 132 16.39 14.31 1.21
CA ASP A 132 17.74 14.51 1.73
C ASP A 132 17.82 13.97 3.16
N GLY A 133 18.81 13.13 3.46
CA GLY A 133 18.93 12.48 4.77
C GLY A 133 19.08 13.46 5.94
N THR A 134 19.75 14.60 5.74
CA THR A 134 19.89 15.62 6.79
C THR A 134 18.56 16.33 7.05
N LYS A 135 17.82 16.65 5.99
CA LYS A 135 16.47 17.22 6.11
C LYS A 135 15.48 16.22 6.70
N LEU A 136 15.57 14.94 6.33
CA LEU A 136 14.71 13.88 6.86
C LEU A 136 14.92 13.70 8.36
N LYS A 137 16.17 13.66 8.83
CA LYS A 137 16.45 13.62 10.27
C LYS A 137 15.82 14.81 11.00
N LYS A 138 15.99 16.03 10.47
CA LYS A 138 15.34 17.24 11.02
C LYS A 138 13.82 17.17 10.99
N GLN A 139 13.24 16.59 9.95
CA GLN A 139 11.80 16.39 9.84
C GLN A 139 11.29 15.44 10.93
N ILE A 140 12.01 14.34 11.17
CA ILE A 140 11.72 13.39 12.26
C ILE A 140 11.84 14.08 13.62
N ASP A 141 12.95 14.74 13.91
CA ASP A 141 13.14 15.52 15.15
C ASP A 141 12.02 16.56 15.35
N GLY A 142 11.57 17.17 14.26
CA GLY A 142 10.45 18.10 14.23
C GLY A 142 9.12 17.46 14.65
N PHE A 143 8.88 16.19 14.31
CA PHE A 143 7.70 15.47 14.77
C PHE A 143 7.71 15.22 16.28
N PHE A 144 8.87 14.86 16.85
CA PHE A 144 9.03 14.71 18.30
C PHE A 144 8.78 16.04 19.02
N THR A 145 9.38 17.12 18.53
CA THR A 145 9.36 18.45 19.18
C THR A 145 8.17 19.33 18.81
N SER A 146 7.28 18.85 17.93
CA SER A 146 6.05 19.55 17.57
C SER A 146 5.11 19.71 18.77
N LYS A 147 4.13 20.63 18.66
CA LYS A 147 3.12 20.86 19.70
C LYS A 147 2.33 19.59 20.08
N GLU A 148 2.13 18.69 19.12
CA GLU A 148 1.40 17.43 19.30
C GLU A 148 2.34 16.25 19.58
N GLY A 149 3.65 16.45 19.47
CA GLY A 149 4.66 15.43 19.66
C GLY A 149 4.94 15.12 21.14
N PRO A 150 5.59 13.99 21.42
CA PRO A 150 5.95 13.58 22.78
C PRO A 150 7.06 14.42 23.43
N ASP A 151 7.76 15.26 22.64
CA ASP A 151 9.13 15.72 22.93
C ASP A 151 10.08 14.53 23.11
N PHE A 152 11.35 14.77 23.41
CA PHE A 152 12.32 13.71 23.75
C PHE A 152 12.19 13.24 25.21
N LYS A 153 10.95 13.08 25.68
CA LYS A 153 10.68 12.56 27.03
C LYS A 153 11.13 11.10 27.14
N PRO A 154 11.61 10.65 28.32
CA PRO A 154 11.95 9.25 28.52
C PRO A 154 10.78 8.31 28.22
N SER A 155 11.08 7.14 27.70
CA SER A 155 10.08 6.07 27.52
C SER A 155 9.49 5.63 28.87
N GLU A 156 8.19 5.35 28.90
CA GLU A 156 7.51 4.70 30.04
C GLU A 156 7.89 3.21 30.17
N HIS A 157 8.53 2.69 29.13
CA HIS A 157 9.03 1.35 28.96
C HIS A 157 10.56 1.27 29.00
N ALA A 158 11.24 2.27 29.56
CA ALA A 158 12.69 2.26 29.73
C ALA A 158 13.18 0.93 30.37
N GLY A 159 14.13 0.27 29.69
CA GLY A 159 14.67 -1.04 30.10
C GLY A 159 13.69 -2.22 30.04
N LYS A 160 12.47 -2.04 29.49
CA LYS A 160 11.49 -3.11 29.30
C LYS A 160 11.49 -3.62 27.86
N LYS A 161 11.15 -4.89 27.69
CA LYS A 161 10.92 -5.49 26.37
C LYS A 161 9.56 -5.09 25.79
N ILE A 162 9.59 -4.44 24.62
CA ILE A 162 8.39 -4.16 23.82
C ILE A 162 8.22 -5.26 22.76
N LYS A 163 7.20 -6.11 22.91
CA LYS A 163 6.91 -7.20 21.97
C LYS A 163 6.24 -6.73 20.69
N GLY A 164 5.53 -5.60 20.74
CA GLY A 164 4.93 -5.01 19.56
C GLY A 164 4.57 -3.55 19.75
N LEU A 165 4.47 -2.86 18.62
CA LEU A 165 4.12 -1.45 18.48
C LEU A 165 2.99 -1.32 17.47
N VAL A 166 2.06 -0.40 17.73
CA VAL A 166 1.06 0.00 16.73
C VAL A 166 1.40 1.41 16.30
N ALA A 167 1.54 1.61 15.00
CA ALA A 167 1.88 2.89 14.40
C ALA A 167 0.95 3.15 13.19
N PRO A 168 0.67 4.42 12.85
CA PRO A 168 -0.15 4.74 11.69
C PRO A 168 0.56 4.40 10.37
N THR A 169 -0.19 4.46 9.27
CA THR A 169 0.31 4.35 7.88
C THR A 169 0.06 5.62 7.06
N TYR A 170 -0.46 6.66 7.70
CA TYR A 170 -0.86 7.91 7.06
C TYR A 170 0.34 8.81 6.74
N ASP A 171 0.13 9.81 5.88
CA ASP A 171 1.16 10.74 5.43
C ASP A 171 1.90 11.41 6.61
N LEU A 172 3.24 11.39 6.58
CA LEU A 172 4.06 11.88 7.69
C LEU A 172 3.83 13.37 7.98
N LYS A 173 3.47 14.18 6.99
CA LYS A 173 3.18 15.61 7.23
C LYS A 173 1.96 15.80 8.10
N GLN A 174 1.00 14.87 8.05
CA GLN A 174 -0.24 14.93 8.80
C GLN A 174 -0.18 14.14 10.11
N ALA A 175 0.49 12.98 10.11
CA ALA A 175 0.48 12.06 11.24
C ALA A 175 1.85 11.90 11.93
N GLY A 176 2.89 12.64 11.53
CA GLY A 176 4.26 12.46 12.01
C GLY A 176 4.40 12.49 13.53
N SER A 177 3.67 13.36 14.23
CA SER A 177 3.62 13.42 15.70
C SER A 177 3.11 12.12 16.33
N ILE A 178 2.15 11.44 15.70
CA ILE A 178 1.59 10.16 16.14
C ILE A 178 2.63 9.04 16.00
N TYR A 179 3.38 9.01 14.89
CA TYR A 179 4.53 8.11 14.76
C TYR A 179 5.55 8.38 15.88
N ALA A 180 5.88 9.65 16.13
CA ALA A 180 6.84 10.02 17.18
C ALA A 180 6.43 9.49 18.56
N TRP A 181 5.14 9.55 18.94
CA TRP A 181 4.65 8.95 20.18
C TRP A 181 4.90 7.44 20.28
N ALA A 182 4.63 6.69 19.21
CA ALA A 182 4.86 5.26 19.16
C ALA A 182 6.36 4.93 19.29
N TYR A 183 7.18 5.63 18.53
CA TYR A 183 8.61 5.38 18.43
C TYR A 183 9.43 5.90 19.62
N LYS A 184 8.95 6.95 20.31
CA LYS A 184 9.49 7.41 21.60
C LYS A 184 9.55 6.29 22.63
N GLU A 185 8.57 5.39 22.64
CA GLU A 185 8.59 4.25 23.56
C GLU A 185 9.68 3.21 23.23
N LEU A 186 10.16 3.15 21.98
CA LEU A 186 11.29 2.30 21.62
C LEU A 186 12.66 2.92 21.96
N GLN A 187 12.72 4.22 22.28
CA GLN A 187 14.00 4.93 22.45
C GLN A 187 14.85 4.39 23.60
N ASP A 188 14.23 4.13 24.75
CA ASP A 188 14.92 3.65 25.95
C ASP A 188 14.52 2.22 26.36
N ALA A 189 13.64 1.58 25.61
CA ALA A 189 13.26 0.18 25.80
C ALA A 189 14.42 -0.78 25.46
N GLU A 190 14.26 -2.05 25.83
CA GLU A 190 15.10 -3.11 25.26
C GLU A 190 14.80 -3.23 23.76
N GLN A 191 15.70 -2.68 22.94
CA GLN A 191 15.57 -2.72 21.49
C GLN A 191 16.03 -4.10 20.97
N PRO A 192 15.21 -4.85 20.21
CA PRO A 192 15.69 -6.02 19.48
C PRO A 192 16.53 -5.60 18.27
N ASP A 193 17.14 -6.56 17.58
CA ASP A 193 17.81 -6.36 16.29
C ASP A 193 16.97 -6.88 15.09
N LEU A 194 15.73 -7.30 15.35
CA LEU A 194 14.77 -7.82 14.38
C LEU A 194 13.41 -7.14 14.56
N PHE A 195 12.88 -6.58 13.48
CA PHE A 195 11.55 -5.97 13.45
C PHE A 195 10.68 -6.64 12.39
N VAL A 196 9.54 -7.19 12.80
CA VAL A 196 8.53 -7.70 11.85
C VAL A 196 7.56 -6.57 11.60
N ILE A 197 7.50 -6.04 10.38
CA ILE A 197 6.66 -4.88 10.06
C ILE A 197 5.49 -5.38 9.21
N ILE A 198 4.29 -5.32 9.77
CA ILE A 198 3.04 -5.70 9.10
C ILE A 198 2.29 -4.42 8.73
N GLY A 199 2.27 -4.09 7.45
CA GLY A 199 1.61 -2.90 6.91
C GLY A 199 0.31 -3.22 6.19
N THR A 200 -0.66 -2.32 6.22
CA THR A 200 -1.86 -2.43 5.36
C THR A 200 -1.52 -2.12 3.90
N ALA A 201 -1.88 -3.00 2.97
CA ALA A 201 -1.78 -2.75 1.53
C ALA A 201 -3.01 -1.99 1.02
N SER A 202 -2.84 -0.69 0.79
CA SER A 202 -3.91 0.22 0.38
C SER A 202 -4.45 -0.02 -1.04
N ALA A 203 -3.63 -0.62 -1.91
CA ALA A 203 -4.00 -0.98 -3.28
C ALA A 203 -4.79 -2.30 -3.38
N GLY A 204 -4.89 -3.05 -2.29
CA GLY A 204 -5.31 -4.45 -2.30
C GLY A 204 -4.15 -5.40 -2.64
N LEU A 205 -4.42 -6.70 -2.53
CA LEU A 205 -3.49 -7.78 -2.81
C LEU A 205 -4.24 -8.95 -3.48
N ASP A 206 -3.50 -9.76 -4.25
CA ASP A 206 -4.04 -11.00 -4.84
C ASP A 206 -4.35 -12.08 -3.77
N ASP A 207 -3.59 -12.09 -2.66
CA ASP A 207 -3.79 -12.94 -1.46
C ASP A 207 -3.97 -12.03 -0.22
N VAL A 208 -4.29 -12.57 0.95
CA VAL A 208 -4.47 -11.77 2.19
C VAL A 208 -3.16 -11.17 2.71
N PHE A 209 -2.01 -11.74 2.31
CA PHE A 209 -0.67 -11.27 2.66
C PHE A 209 0.28 -11.27 1.45
N ALA A 210 1.21 -10.32 1.45
CA ALA A 210 2.34 -10.27 0.52
C ALA A 210 3.65 -9.98 1.27
N VAL A 211 4.68 -10.75 1.00
CA VAL A 211 6.00 -10.68 1.65
C VAL A 211 7.04 -10.43 0.57
N THR A 212 8.03 -9.58 0.88
CA THR A 212 9.18 -9.34 0.01
C THR A 212 10.48 -9.69 0.71
N ASP A 213 11.45 -10.18 -0.05
CA ASP A 213 12.82 -10.49 0.43
C ASP A 213 13.83 -9.38 0.10
N LYS A 214 13.35 -8.20 -0.29
CA LYS A 214 14.18 -7.06 -0.70
C LYS A 214 14.59 -6.19 0.46
N ASP A 215 15.79 -5.66 0.37
CA ASP A 215 16.28 -4.58 1.23
C ASP A 215 15.54 -3.27 0.88
N PHE A 216 15.31 -2.41 1.86
CA PHE A 216 14.59 -1.15 1.68
C PHE A 216 15.55 0.03 1.67
N GLU A 217 15.51 0.83 0.61
CA GLU A 217 16.26 2.07 0.53
C GLU A 217 15.47 3.21 1.20
N THR A 218 16.15 4.03 2.00
CA THR A 218 15.67 5.33 2.50
C THR A 218 16.77 6.39 2.31
N PRO A 219 16.46 7.69 2.44
CA PRO A 219 17.48 8.73 2.47
C PRO A 219 18.47 8.65 3.64
N LEU A 220 18.19 7.84 4.67
CA LEU A 220 19.11 7.58 5.77
C LEU A 220 20.01 6.36 5.53
N GLY A 221 19.80 5.63 4.42
CA GLY A 221 20.55 4.44 4.04
C GLY A 221 19.65 3.21 3.85
N ILE A 222 20.28 2.07 3.62
CA ILE A 222 19.60 0.80 3.37
C ILE A 222 19.21 0.13 4.69
N VAL A 223 17.98 -0.37 4.77
CA VAL A 223 17.48 -1.26 5.83
C VAL A 223 17.42 -2.68 5.27
N SER A 224 18.23 -3.58 5.83
CA SER A 224 18.33 -4.95 5.34
C SER A 224 17.14 -5.81 5.75
N ALA A 225 16.64 -6.60 4.80
CA ALA A 225 15.66 -7.64 5.06
C ALA A 225 16.33 -8.87 5.69
N ASP A 226 15.64 -9.53 6.61
CA ASP A 226 16.18 -10.68 7.33
C ASP A 226 16.18 -11.96 6.47
N GLN A 227 17.21 -12.13 5.64
CA GLN A 227 17.31 -13.24 4.70
C GLN A 227 17.15 -14.63 5.34
N PRO A 228 17.72 -14.95 6.53
CA PRO A 228 17.52 -16.24 7.16
C PRO A 228 16.06 -16.55 7.51
N ILE A 229 15.32 -15.58 8.04
CA ILE A 229 13.89 -15.74 8.36
C ILE A 229 13.05 -15.78 7.10
N LEU A 230 13.31 -14.87 6.15
CA LEU A 230 12.57 -14.77 4.90
C LEU A 230 12.73 -16.01 4.02
N SER A 231 13.93 -16.60 3.98
CA SER A 231 14.18 -17.86 3.26
C SER A 231 13.35 -19.02 3.82
N GLN A 232 13.26 -19.13 5.15
CA GLN A 232 12.42 -20.12 5.80
C GLN A 232 10.93 -19.86 5.56
N LEU A 233 10.53 -18.60 5.60
CA LEU A 233 9.14 -18.19 5.34
C LEU A 233 8.75 -18.50 3.89
N LYS A 234 9.61 -18.22 2.92
CA LYS A 234 9.41 -18.50 1.49
C LYS A 234 9.33 -19.99 1.20
N ALA A 235 10.18 -20.80 1.85
CA ALA A 235 10.13 -22.25 1.71
C ALA A 235 8.82 -22.85 2.28
N LYS A 236 8.27 -22.25 3.35
CA LYS A 236 7.08 -22.74 4.04
C LYS A 236 5.77 -22.21 3.47
N LEU A 237 5.77 -20.95 3.05
CA LEU A 237 4.60 -20.18 2.62
C LEU A 237 4.89 -19.44 1.29
N PRO A 238 5.20 -20.16 0.20
CA PRO A 238 5.62 -19.54 -1.06
C PRO A 238 4.54 -18.65 -1.68
N ALA A 239 3.25 -18.95 -1.47
CA ALA A 239 2.13 -18.18 -2.02
C ALA A 239 2.19 -16.69 -1.63
N PHE A 240 2.59 -16.38 -0.40
CA PHE A 240 2.70 -14.99 0.07
C PHE A 240 3.86 -14.21 -0.56
N PHE A 241 4.74 -14.84 -1.35
CA PHE A 241 5.82 -14.17 -2.08
C PHE A 241 5.47 -13.90 -3.56
N GLU A 242 4.28 -14.30 -4.01
CA GLU A 242 3.90 -14.13 -5.43
C GLU A 242 3.55 -12.69 -5.80
N ASP A 243 2.96 -11.93 -4.88
CA ASP A 243 2.57 -10.54 -5.10
C ASP A 243 3.57 -9.55 -4.49
N ASP A 244 4.87 -9.80 -4.63
CA ASP A 244 5.93 -8.97 -4.05
C ASP A 244 5.98 -7.54 -4.62
N LEU A 245 5.50 -7.35 -5.85
CA LEU A 245 5.43 -6.05 -6.53
C LEU A 245 4.63 -5.00 -5.75
N CYS A 246 3.60 -5.39 -4.98
CA CYS A 246 2.78 -4.46 -4.21
C CYS A 246 3.60 -3.60 -3.22
N HIS A 247 4.73 -4.12 -2.73
CA HIS A 247 5.65 -3.39 -1.84
C HIS A 247 6.29 -2.17 -2.51
N GLN A 248 6.36 -2.14 -3.84
CA GLN A 248 7.04 -1.07 -4.58
C GLN A 248 6.38 0.29 -4.37
N ALA A 249 5.05 0.33 -4.35
CA ALA A 249 4.26 1.56 -4.29
C ALA A 249 3.55 1.77 -2.93
N GLU A 250 3.75 0.88 -1.96
CA GLU A 250 3.11 0.96 -0.64
C GLU A 250 3.98 1.70 0.39
N GLN A 251 3.37 2.59 1.17
CA GLN A 251 4.03 3.42 2.18
C GLN A 251 4.01 2.83 3.59
N ALA A 252 3.07 1.91 3.88
CA ALA A 252 2.81 1.44 5.23
C ALA A 252 4.05 0.96 6.00
N ILE A 253 4.95 0.24 5.29
CA ILE A 253 6.23 -0.23 5.83
C ILE A 253 7.30 0.86 5.72
N GLU A 254 7.41 1.52 4.56
CA GLU A 254 8.47 2.52 4.31
C GLU A 254 8.46 3.66 5.33
N PHE A 255 7.28 4.14 5.72
CA PHE A 255 7.15 5.26 6.68
C PHE A 255 7.62 4.90 8.09
N GLN A 256 7.72 3.62 8.43
CA GLN A 256 8.27 3.15 9.70
C GLN A 256 9.81 3.24 9.74
N LEU A 257 10.45 3.10 8.58
CA LEU A 257 11.89 2.85 8.49
C LEU A 257 12.74 4.03 8.95
N PRO A 258 12.44 5.30 8.59
CA PRO A 258 13.23 6.43 9.06
C PRO A 258 13.24 6.56 10.59
N PHE A 259 12.10 6.30 11.26
CA PHE A 259 12.03 6.31 12.72
C PHE A 259 12.87 5.19 13.34
N LEU A 260 12.82 3.97 12.80
CA LEU A 260 13.68 2.86 13.24
C LEU A 260 15.17 3.15 13.04
N GLN A 261 15.55 3.71 11.89
CA GLN A 261 16.93 4.10 11.61
C GLN A 261 17.44 5.15 12.59
N ASP A 262 16.59 6.12 12.95
CA ASP A 262 16.97 7.18 13.89
C ASP A 262 17.11 6.66 15.33
N ILE A 263 16.18 5.81 15.79
CA ILE A 263 16.11 5.37 17.19
C ILE A 263 16.97 4.13 17.50
N VAL A 264 17.03 3.19 16.56
CA VAL A 264 17.72 1.91 16.72
C VAL A 264 18.99 1.90 15.88
N GLY A 265 18.88 2.29 14.60
CA GLY A 265 19.98 2.24 13.63
C GLY A 265 21.20 3.08 13.99
N THR A 266 21.01 4.16 14.76
CA THR A 266 22.13 4.99 15.27
C THR A 266 22.94 4.30 16.37
N LYS A 267 22.36 3.30 17.06
CA LYS A 267 22.98 2.56 18.16
C LYS A 267 23.54 1.20 17.72
N LYS A 268 22.84 0.51 16.82
CA LYS A 268 23.21 -0.83 16.35
C LYS A 268 22.53 -1.19 15.01
N PRO A 269 23.08 -2.14 14.24
CA PRO A 269 22.38 -2.68 13.08
C PRO A 269 21.10 -3.43 13.49
N PHE A 270 20.12 -3.43 12.61
CA PHE A 270 18.90 -4.22 12.73
C PHE A 270 18.45 -4.72 11.35
N THR A 271 17.61 -5.74 11.33
CA THR A 271 16.98 -6.30 10.12
C THR A 271 15.46 -6.28 10.23
N ILE A 272 14.77 -6.35 9.08
CA ILE A 272 13.30 -6.35 9.02
C ILE A 272 12.73 -7.58 8.33
N VAL A 273 11.51 -7.96 8.71
CA VAL A 273 10.65 -8.89 7.95
C VAL A 273 9.43 -8.10 7.47
N PRO A 274 9.41 -7.64 6.22
CA PRO A 274 8.35 -6.78 5.68
C PRO A 274 7.17 -7.63 5.17
N ILE A 275 5.99 -7.39 5.72
CA ILE A 275 4.75 -8.10 5.37
C ILE A 275 3.66 -7.06 5.12
N LEU A 276 2.99 -7.15 3.97
CA LEU A 276 1.78 -6.41 3.70
C LEU A 276 0.56 -7.29 3.89
N SER A 277 -0.54 -6.71 4.35
CA SER A 277 -1.82 -7.39 4.57
C SER A 277 -2.97 -6.61 3.95
N SER A 278 -3.94 -7.29 3.35
CA SER A 278 -5.13 -6.69 2.75
C SER A 278 -6.39 -7.46 3.11
N PHE A 279 -6.86 -7.29 4.34
CA PHE A 279 -8.17 -7.76 4.78
C PHE A 279 -8.71 -6.90 5.92
N SER A 280 -10.03 -6.85 6.05
CA SER A 280 -10.68 -6.19 7.19
C SER A 280 -10.90 -7.17 8.35
N ALA A 281 -11.11 -6.66 9.56
CA ALA A 281 -11.51 -7.51 10.68
C ALA A 281 -12.80 -8.30 10.39
N ALA A 282 -13.75 -7.70 9.66
CA ALA A 282 -14.99 -8.37 9.25
C ALA A 282 -14.75 -9.53 8.26
N SER A 283 -13.70 -9.43 7.43
CA SER A 283 -13.32 -10.48 6.48
C SER A 283 -12.92 -11.79 7.18
N LEU A 284 -12.55 -11.76 8.47
CA LEU A 284 -12.23 -12.97 9.25
C LEU A 284 -13.46 -13.85 9.55
N ALA A 285 -14.68 -13.38 9.25
CA ALA A 285 -15.88 -14.21 9.27
C ALA A 285 -15.90 -15.23 8.12
N ASP A 286 -15.18 -14.97 7.03
CA ASP A 286 -14.98 -15.91 5.94
C ASP A 286 -13.96 -16.99 6.37
N PRO A 287 -14.32 -18.29 6.39
CA PRO A 287 -13.41 -19.37 6.75
C PRO A 287 -12.15 -19.44 5.89
N THR A 288 -12.23 -19.07 4.60
CA THR A 288 -11.08 -19.11 3.68
C THR A 288 -10.08 -18.02 4.02
N VAL A 289 -10.54 -16.78 4.26
CA VAL A 289 -9.69 -15.68 4.71
C VAL A 289 -9.06 -16.02 6.05
N ARG A 290 -9.87 -16.50 7.01
CA ARG A 290 -9.38 -16.87 8.34
C ARG A 290 -8.34 -17.98 8.28
N HIS A 291 -8.55 -19.00 7.46
CA HIS A 291 -7.58 -20.08 7.29
C HIS A 291 -6.24 -19.56 6.76
N SER A 292 -6.26 -18.70 5.73
CA SER A 292 -5.04 -18.11 5.18
C SER A 292 -4.31 -17.25 6.23
N VAL A 293 -5.07 -16.47 7.03
CA VAL A 293 -4.51 -15.67 8.12
C VAL A 293 -3.87 -16.54 9.21
N ASP A 294 -4.58 -17.57 9.67
CA ASP A 294 -4.07 -18.49 10.70
C ASP A 294 -2.82 -19.24 10.20
N GLN A 295 -2.79 -19.63 8.92
CA GLN A 295 -1.64 -20.27 8.30
C GLN A 295 -0.41 -19.35 8.28
N CYS A 296 -0.57 -18.09 7.86
CA CYS A 296 0.51 -17.11 7.84
C CYS A 296 1.06 -16.85 9.25
N LEU A 297 0.18 -16.51 10.20
CA LEU A 297 0.59 -16.16 11.57
C LEU A 297 1.22 -17.34 12.30
N THR A 298 0.71 -18.56 12.09
CA THR A 298 1.29 -19.77 12.68
C THR A 298 2.67 -20.04 12.11
N GLY A 299 2.83 -20.00 10.77
CA GLY A 299 4.11 -20.21 10.12
C GLY A 299 5.16 -19.18 10.55
N LEU A 300 4.79 -17.90 10.58
CA LEU A 300 5.65 -16.81 11.05
C LEU A 300 6.08 -17.02 12.52
N ARG A 301 5.12 -17.32 13.41
CA ARG A 301 5.41 -17.55 14.84
C ARG A 301 6.36 -18.72 15.04
N GLU A 302 6.19 -19.82 14.32
CA GLU A 302 7.07 -20.99 14.42
C GLU A 302 8.50 -20.64 14.01
N ILE A 303 8.69 -19.95 12.89
CA ILE A 303 10.02 -19.53 12.40
C ILE A 303 10.67 -18.56 13.38
N LEU A 304 9.94 -17.54 13.85
CA LEU A 304 10.45 -16.58 14.82
C LEU A 304 10.85 -17.27 16.14
N THR A 305 10.06 -18.24 16.61
CA THR A 305 10.37 -19.00 17.82
C THR A 305 11.62 -19.87 17.64
N GLN A 306 11.74 -20.55 16.49
CA GLN A 306 12.91 -21.38 16.17
C GLN A 306 14.19 -20.55 16.02
N SER A 307 14.09 -19.30 15.57
CA SER A 307 15.25 -18.40 15.44
C SER A 307 15.90 -18.07 16.80
N GLY A 308 15.15 -18.14 17.89
CA GLY A 308 15.60 -17.73 19.23
C GLY A 308 15.89 -16.23 19.40
N ARG A 309 15.69 -15.42 18.35
CA ARG A 309 16.01 -13.98 18.37
C ARG A 309 14.94 -13.20 19.13
N ALA A 310 15.37 -12.13 19.81
CA ALA A 310 14.44 -11.11 20.28
C ALA A 310 13.93 -10.31 19.08
N TYR A 311 12.62 -10.08 19.02
CA TYR A 311 11.98 -9.29 17.96
C TYR A 311 10.88 -8.39 18.52
N CYS A 312 10.52 -7.37 17.74
CA CYS A 312 9.36 -6.52 17.95
C CYS A 312 8.47 -6.57 16.69
N VAL A 313 7.15 -6.69 16.88
CA VAL A 313 6.18 -6.63 15.77
C VAL A 313 5.61 -5.23 15.66
N ILE A 314 5.80 -4.56 14.53
CA ILE A 314 5.20 -3.26 14.23
C ILE A 314 3.96 -3.51 13.37
N ALA A 315 2.78 -3.31 13.95
CA ALA A 315 1.53 -3.28 13.22
C ALA A 315 1.30 -1.86 12.71
N ALA A 316 1.59 -1.65 11.44
CA ALA A 316 1.37 -0.40 10.74
C ALA A 316 -0.04 -0.44 10.10
N GLY A 317 -0.99 0.26 10.71
CA GLY A 317 -2.36 0.32 10.22
C GLY A 317 -3.16 1.45 10.85
N GLU A 318 -4.33 1.70 10.29
CA GLU A 318 -5.25 2.73 10.75
C GLU A 318 -6.37 2.10 11.59
N GLN A 319 -6.74 2.76 12.67
CA GLN A 319 -7.99 2.44 13.36
C GLN A 319 -9.11 3.20 12.66
N SER A 320 -10.11 2.50 12.14
CA SER A 320 -11.33 3.15 11.67
C SER A 320 -12.01 3.84 12.86
N CYS A 321 -12.06 5.17 12.86
CA CYS A 321 -12.99 5.89 13.72
C CYS A 321 -14.40 5.59 13.19
N SER A 322 -15.16 4.73 13.88
CA SER A 322 -16.52 4.33 13.51
C SER A 322 -17.57 5.43 13.71
N ASP A 323 -17.17 6.71 13.76
CA ASP A 323 -18.06 7.84 14.02
C ASP A 323 -18.32 8.73 12.79
N ASP A 324 -17.73 8.45 11.63
CA ASP A 324 -18.12 9.13 10.38
C ASP A 324 -19.25 8.34 9.69
N PRO A 325 -20.47 8.90 9.57
CA PRO A 325 -21.53 8.25 8.80
C PRO A 325 -21.09 8.09 7.34
N PRO A 326 -21.59 7.08 6.62
CA PRO A 326 -21.22 6.85 5.22
C PRO A 326 -21.45 8.13 4.43
N ARG A 327 -20.37 8.66 3.84
CA ARG A 327 -20.48 9.74 2.87
C ARG A 327 -21.10 9.14 1.61
N PHE A 328 -22.33 9.58 1.35
CA PHE A 328 -23.17 9.21 0.21
C PHE A 328 -22.49 9.43 -1.14
#